data_AF-A0A8J7ML83-F1
#
_entry.id   AF-A0A8J7ML83-F1
#
_cell.length_a   1.000
_cell.length_b   1.000
_cell.length_c   1.000
_cell.angle_alpha   90.00
_cell.angle_beta   90.00
_cell.angle_gamma   90.00
#
_symmetry.space_group_name_H-M   'P 1'
#
loop_
_entity.id
_entity.type
_entity.pdbx_description
1 polymer ?
#
loop_
_entity_poly.entity_id
_entity_poly.type
_entity_poly.pdbx_seq_one_letter_code
_entity_poly.pdbx_strand_id
1 'polypeptide(L)' 'MKKIYFTVTNDLTYDQRMIRICTSLANVGYDVWLVGSKRPNSKPLNKQAFQQKRLNCFFERG' A
#
# COMPACT_ATOMS: atom_id res chain seq x y z
N MET A 1 -4.18 6.83 18.75
CA MET A 1 -3.86 7.18 17.35
C MET A 1 -4.80 6.40 16.45
N LYS A 2 -5.54 7.04 15.53
CA LYS A 2 -6.49 6.33 14.66
C LYS A 2 -5.73 5.64 13.53
N LYS A 3 -6.00 4.36 13.30
CA LYS A 3 -5.39 3.56 12.23
C LYS A 3 -6.27 3.56 10.99
N ILE A 4 -5.67 3.75 9.81
CA ILE A 4 -6.38 3.75 8.53
C ILE A 4 -5.72 2.73 7.61
N TYR A 5 -6.51 1.77 7.14
CA TYR A 5 -6.06 0.73 6.20
C TYR A 5 -6.64 1.00 4.82
N PHE A 6 -5.77 1.16 3.83
CA PHE A 6 -6.10 1.22 2.41
C PHE A 6 -5.80 -0.14 1.79
N THR A 7 -6.81 -0.78 1.24
CA THR A 7 -6.66 -2.08 0.56
C THR A 7 -6.81 -1.89 -0.94
N VAL A 8 -5.82 -2.32 -1.70
CA VAL A 8 -5.83 -2.24 -3.16
C VAL A 8 -5.52 -3.61 -3.77
N THR A 9 -6.09 -3.90 -4.93
CA THR A 9 -5.88 -5.16 -5.67
C THR A 9 -4.75 -5.06 -6.70
N ASN A 10 -4.18 -3.86 -6.88
CA ASN A 10 -3.05 -3.61 -7.75
C ASN A 10 -1.71 -3.72 -7.01
N ASP A 11 -0.63 -3.69 -7.80
CA ASP A 11 0.72 -3.61 -7.24
C ASP A 11 1.00 -2.20 -6.70
N LEU A 12 1.56 -2.13 -5.49
CA LEU A 12 1.80 -0.89 -4.76
C LEU A 12 2.88 0.01 -5.36
N THR A 13 3.73 -0.51 -6.25
CA THR A 13 4.98 0.17 -6.64
C THR A 13 4.72 1.46 -7.43
N TYR A 14 3.63 1.53 -8.19
CA TYR A 14 3.38 2.62 -9.14
C TYR A 14 2.11 3.41 -8.87
N ASP A 15 1.38 3.11 -7.79
CA ASP A 15 0.13 3.80 -7.50
C ASP A 15 0.39 5.19 -6.89
N GLN A 16 0.72 6.14 -7.76
CA GLN A 16 0.98 7.55 -7.39
C GLN A 16 -0.23 8.19 -6.71
N ARG A 17 -1.45 7.79 -7.08
CA ARG A 17 -2.67 8.27 -6.45
C ARG A 17 -2.70 7.84 -4.98
N MET A 18 -2.41 6.57 -4.70
CA MET A 18 -2.42 6.06 -3.33
C MET A 18 -1.26 6.57 -2.50
N ILE A 19 -0.08 6.71 -3.10
CA ILE A 19 1.08 7.33 -2.44
C ILE A 19 0.72 8.75 -1.98
N ARG A 20 0.09 9.58 -2.84
CA ARG A 20 -0.32 10.95 -2.46
C ARG A 20 -1.30 10.96 -1.28
N ILE A 21 -2.36 10.15 -1.34
CA ILE A 21 -3.38 10.09 -0.29
C ILE A 21 -2.80 9.59 1.03
N CYS A 22 -2.05 8.48 0.99
CA CYS A 22 -1.47 7.89 2.20
C CYS A 22 -0.44 8.82 2.83
N THR A 23 0.39 9.50 2.02
CA THR A 23 1.36 10.49 2.50
C THR A 23 0.67 11.69 3.15
N SER A 24 -0.38 12.25 2.53
CA SER A 24 -1.12 13.36 3.14
C SER A 24 -1.70 12.99 4.51
N LEU A 25 -2.27 11.80 4.64
CA LEU A 25 -2.84 11.33 5.91
C LEU A 25 -1.76 11.00 6.95
N ALA A 26 -0.65 10.38 6.53
CA ALA A 26 0.48 10.12 7.41
C ALA A 26 1.10 11.42 7.97
N ASN A 27 1.24 12.45 7.11
CA ASN A 27 1.76 13.76 7.51
C ASN A 27 0.87 14.49 8.53
N VAL A 28 -0.44 14.21 8.53
CA VAL A 28 -1.39 14.73 9.53
C VAL A 28 -1.31 13.96 10.87
N GLY A 29 -0.56 12.86 10.93
CA GLY A 29 -0.34 12.07 12.15
C GLY A 29 -1.28 10.87 12.28
N TYR A 30 -1.85 10.37 11.19
CA TYR A 30 -2.55 9.09 11.17
C TYR A 30 -1.58 7.91 10.99
N ASP A 31 -1.90 6.77 11.61
CA ASP A 31 -1.18 5.50 11.35
C ASP A 31 -1.78 4.85 10.09
N VAL A 32 -1.15 5.12 8.95
CA VAL A 32 -1.65 4.71 7.63
C VAL A 32 -0.95 3.44 7.17
N TRP A 33 -1.76 2.48 6.72
CA TRP A 33 -1.33 1.21 6.14
C TRP A 33 -1.86 1.07 4.73
N LEU A 34 -0.97 0.90 3.76
CA LEU A 34 -1.30 0.56 2.38
C LEU A 34 -1.06 -0.92 2.14
N VAL A 35 -2.13 -1.67 1.91
CA VAL A 35 -2.14 -3.12 1.73
C VAL A 35 -2.48 -3.45 0.29
N GLY A 36 -1.55 -4.09 -0.42
CA GLY A 36 -1.70 -4.48 -1.82
C GLY A 36 -1.57 -5.98 -2.04
N SER A 37 -1.73 -6.42 -3.30
CA SER A 37 -1.42 -7.78 -3.72
C SER A 37 0.06 -7.93 -4.11
N LYS A 38 0.71 -9.00 -3.66
CA LYS A 38 2.06 -9.37 -4.11
C LYS A 38 1.95 -10.10 -5.44
N ARG A 39 2.61 -9.55 -6.47
CA ARG A 39 2.77 -10.19 -7.78
C ARG A 39 4.18 -10.79 -7.91
N PRO A 40 4.39 -11.78 -8.80
CA PRO A 40 5.70 -12.42 -9.00
C PRO A 40 6.81 -11.42 -9.36
N ASN A 41 6.47 -10.38 -10.14
CA ASN A 41 7.40 -9.35 -10.60
C ASN A 41 7.32 -8.04 -9.77
N SER A 42 6.79 -8.09 -8.56
CA SER A 42 6.72 -6.92 -7.68
C SER A 42 8.12 -6.45 -7.29
N LYS A 43 8.45 -5.19 -7.59
CA LYS A 43 9.72 -4.55 -7.19
C LYS A 43 9.78 -4.35 -5.66
N PRO A 44 10.97 -4.24 -5.04
CA PRO A 44 11.08 -3.91 -3.62
C PRO A 44 10.33 -2.61 -3.30
N LEU A 45 9.68 -2.58 -2.13
CA LEU A 45 8.93 -1.41 -1.66
C LEU A 45 9.92 -0.32 -1.24
N ASN A 46 9.70 0.90 -1.74
CA ASN A 46 10.45 2.06 -1.28
C ASN A 46 9.95 2.51 0.10
N LYS A 47 10.84 3.07 0.90
CA LYS A 47 10.48 3.67 2.19
C LYS A 47 9.56 4.87 1.94
N GLN A 48 8.40 4.89 2.61
CA GLN A 48 7.39 5.95 2.51
C GLN A 48 7.02 6.44 3.91
N ALA A 49 6.29 7.55 4.00
CA ALA A 49 5.77 8.09 5.26
C ALA A 49 4.70 7.20 5.92
N PHE A 50 4.24 6.16 5.23
CA PHE A 50 3.20 5.22 5.65
C PHE A 50 3.68 3.77 5.57
N GLN A 51 3.00 2.88 6.29
CA GLN A 51 3.31 1.44 6.28
C GLN A 51 2.79 0.78 5.01
N GLN A 52 3.53 -0.20 4.50
CA GLN A 52 3.17 -0.90 3.27
C GLN A 52 3.22 -2.41 3.54
N LYS A 53 2.16 -3.12 3.15
CA LYS A 53 2.08 -4.58 3.27
C LYS A 53 1.60 -5.17 1.95
N ARG A 54 2.22 -6.25 1.50
CA ARG A 54 1.69 -7.03 0.37
C ARG A 54 1.16 -8.36 0.87
N LEU A 55 -0.02 -8.73 0.42
CA LEU A 55 -0.63 -10.03 0.66
C LEU A 55 -0.23 -10.98 -0.46
N ASN A 56 0.15 -12.21 -0.11
CA ASN A 56 0.37 -13.25 -1.11
C ASN A 56 -0.98 -13.65 -1.70
N CYS A 57 -1.23 -13.32 -2.96
CA CYS A 57 -2.40 -13.82 -3.68
C CYS A 57 -2.05 -15.13 -4.38
N PHE A 58 -2.63 -16.23 -3.93
CA PHE A 58 -2.45 -17.56 -4.53
C PHE A 58 -3.29 -17.76 -5.80
N PHE A 59 -4.29 -16.91 -6.00
CA PHE A 59 -5.19 -16.94 -7.16
C PHE A 59 -5.13 -15.58 -7.84
N GLU A 60 -4.59 -15.55 -9.08
CA GLU A 60 -4.53 -14.32 -9.90
C GLU A 60 -5.67 -14.26 -10.92
N ARG A 61 -6.44 -15.35 -11.09
CA ARG A 61 -7.58 -15.45 -12.00
C ARG A 61 -8.77 -16.07 -11.27
N GLY A 62 -9.91 -15.40 -11.38
CA GLY A 62 -11.24 -15.91 -11.08
C GLY A 62 -12.11 -15.63 -12.30
#